data_AF-A0A1S8JSB9-F1
#
_entry.id   AF-A0A1S8JSB9-F1
#
_cell.length_a   1.000
_cell.length_b   1.000
_cell.length_c   1.000
_cell.angle_alpha   90.00
_cell.angle_beta   90.00
_cell.angle_gamma   90.00
#
_symmetry.space_group_name_H-M   'P 1'
#
loop_
_entity.id
_entity.type
_entity.pdbx_description
1 polymer ?
#
loop_
_entity_poly.entity_id
_entity_poly.type
_entity_poly.pdbx_seq_one_letter_code
_entity_poly.pdbx_strand_id
1 'polypeptide(L)'
;LKRLMAQYQDTEPTVAQMEELKVLVADELTKYASSMLLDPEYGLPATKALDKEAGLLLAYEKTGYDTSSTKRLPDCLDVWSAKRIKEQGADAVKFLLYYDVDSSDELNQQKQAYIERVGSECVAE
;
A
#
# COMPACT_ATOMS: atom_id res chain seq x y z
N LEU A 1 3.14 -1.85 -11.01
CA LEU A 1 3.12 -0.73 -11.97
C LEU A 1 4.37 -0.71 -12.85
N LYS A 2 5.57 -0.56 -12.27
CA LYS A 2 6.86 -0.55 -13.00
C LYS A 2 7.00 -1.63 -14.07
N ARG A 3 6.79 -2.91 -13.73
CA ARG A 3 6.84 -4.03 -14.70
C ARG A 3 5.84 -3.90 -15.86
N LEU A 4 4.67 -3.32 -15.61
CA LEU A 4 3.63 -3.12 -16.63
C LEU A 4 4.03 -1.99 -17.57
N MET A 5 4.49 -0.85 -17.04
CA MET A 5 4.93 0.28 -17.86
C MET A 5 6.14 -0.07 -18.71
N ALA A 6 7.10 -0.84 -18.17
CA ALA A 6 8.29 -1.28 -18.90
C ALA A 6 8.00 -2.12 -20.15
N GLN A 7 6.79 -2.68 -20.30
CA GLN A 7 6.40 -3.41 -21.53
C GLN A 7 6.08 -2.47 -22.71
N TYR A 8 5.91 -1.17 -22.45
CA TYR A 8 5.44 -0.18 -23.43
C TYR A 8 6.43 0.98 -23.62
N GLN A 9 7.67 0.85 -23.16
CA GLN A 9 8.75 1.82 -23.36
C GLN A 9 10.13 1.17 -23.29
N ASP A 10 11.12 1.79 -23.92
CA ASP A 10 12.49 1.24 -24.03
C ASP A 10 13.33 1.47 -22.76
N THR A 11 12.98 2.46 -21.95
CA THR A 11 13.69 2.82 -20.72
C THR A 11 12.96 2.34 -19.48
N GLU A 12 13.70 2.13 -18.39
CA GLU A 12 13.11 1.79 -17.11
C GLU A 12 12.15 2.91 -16.65
N PRO A 13 10.92 2.59 -16.21
CA PRO A 13 9.98 3.60 -15.75
C PRO A 13 10.55 4.41 -14.60
N THR A 14 10.51 5.73 -14.76
CA THR A 14 10.96 6.66 -13.73
C THR A 14 9.91 6.83 -12.65
N VAL A 15 10.34 7.35 -11.50
CA VAL A 15 9.44 7.73 -10.39
C VAL A 15 8.36 8.69 -10.88
N ALA A 16 8.75 9.76 -11.58
CA ALA A 16 7.83 10.76 -12.11
C ALA A 16 6.77 10.17 -13.04
N GLN A 17 7.15 9.24 -13.93
CA GLN A 17 6.20 8.58 -14.82
C GLN A 17 5.18 7.73 -14.04
N MET A 18 5.61 7.05 -12.97
CA MET A 18 4.72 6.25 -12.13
C MET A 18 3.75 7.13 -11.33
N GLU A 19 4.23 8.26 -10.80
CA GLU A 19 3.39 9.25 -10.11
C GLU A 19 2.36 9.88 -11.06
N GLU A 20 2.80 10.33 -12.24
CA GLU A 20 1.94 10.94 -13.26
C GLU A 20 0.81 10.00 -13.69
N LEU A 21 1.13 8.74 -13.95
CA LEU A 21 0.12 7.75 -14.31
C LEU A 21 -0.90 7.55 -13.18
N LYS A 22 -0.47 7.57 -11.91
CA LYS A 22 -1.39 7.47 -10.77
C LYS A 22 -2.28 8.70 -10.63
N VAL A 23 -1.75 9.89 -10.87
CA VAL A 23 -2.52 11.15 -10.87
C VAL A 23 -3.59 11.10 -11.97
N LEU A 24 -3.23 10.69 -13.18
CA LEU A 24 -4.19 10.58 -14.30
C LEU A 24 -5.31 9.57 -13.99
N VAL A 25 -4.97 8.41 -13.41
CA VAL A 25 -5.95 7.40 -13.01
C VAL A 25 -6.87 7.93 -11.91
N ALA A 26 -6.32 8.64 -10.93
CA ALA A 26 -7.10 9.27 -9.87
C ALA A 26 -8.11 10.28 -10.46
N ASP A 27 -7.64 11.25 -11.23
CA ASP A 27 -8.47 12.32 -11.81
C ASP A 27 -9.58 11.77 -12.73
N GLU A 28 -9.26 10.77 -13.55
CA GLU A 28 -10.20 10.28 -14.56
C GLU A 28 -11.16 9.19 -14.08
N LEU A 29 -10.81 8.41 -13.06
CA LEU A 29 -11.61 7.23 -12.67
C LEU A 29 -12.29 7.36 -11.31
N THR A 30 -11.82 8.23 -10.42
CA THR A 30 -12.36 8.30 -9.04
C THR A 30 -13.78 8.85 -8.98
N LYS A 31 -14.22 9.65 -9.97
CA LYS A 31 -15.64 10.03 -10.13
C LYS A 31 -16.61 8.85 -10.31
N TYR A 32 -16.10 7.65 -10.56
CA TYR A 32 -16.86 6.42 -10.70
C TYR A 32 -16.59 5.38 -9.61
N ALA A 33 -15.73 5.69 -8.63
CA ALA A 33 -15.34 4.79 -7.56
C ALA A 33 -15.63 5.40 -6.20
N SER A 34 -16.05 4.59 -5.23
CA SER A 34 -16.27 5.07 -3.85
C SER A 34 -14.97 5.41 -3.13
N SER A 35 -13.85 4.82 -3.56
CA SER A 35 -12.54 5.05 -2.98
C SER A 35 -11.41 4.54 -3.88
N MET A 36 -10.18 4.98 -3.61
CA MET A 36 -8.96 4.52 -4.27
C MET A 36 -7.92 4.07 -3.25
N LEU A 37 -7.27 2.94 -3.52
CA LEU A 37 -6.11 2.46 -2.77
C LEU A 37 -4.82 2.91 -3.46
N LEU A 38 -3.95 3.62 -2.73
CA LEU A 38 -2.66 4.11 -3.20
C LEU A 38 -1.52 3.64 -2.30
N ASP A 39 -0.31 3.57 -2.85
CA ASP A 39 0.92 3.38 -2.08
C ASP A 39 1.51 4.75 -1.68
N PRO A 40 2.11 4.88 -0.48
CA PRO A 40 2.72 6.13 -0.05
C PRO A 40 4.03 6.50 -0.77
N GLU A 41 4.64 5.58 -1.51
CA GLU A 41 5.92 5.79 -2.20
C GLU A 41 5.75 6.61 -3.49
N TYR A 42 4.71 6.33 -4.28
CA TYR A 42 4.44 6.99 -5.56
C TYR A 42 3.02 7.57 -5.67
N GLY A 43 2.16 7.34 -4.69
CA GLY A 43 0.74 7.71 -4.73
C GLY A 43 0.37 9.03 -4.08
N LEU A 44 1.25 9.64 -3.28
CA LEU A 44 0.93 10.88 -2.56
C LEU A 44 0.53 12.06 -3.45
N PRO A 45 1.12 12.26 -4.65
CA PRO A 45 0.61 13.29 -5.56
C PRO A 45 -0.82 13.00 -6.04
N ALA A 46 -1.16 11.73 -6.26
CA ALA A 46 -2.47 11.31 -6.75
C ALA A 46 -3.60 11.48 -5.73
N THR A 47 -3.29 11.52 -4.42
CA THR A 47 -4.31 11.78 -3.39
C THR A 47 -4.94 13.15 -3.52
N LYS A 48 -4.23 14.11 -4.12
CA LYS A 48 -4.71 15.48 -4.37
C LYS A 48 -5.60 15.60 -5.62
N ALA A 49 -5.64 14.55 -6.44
CA ALA A 49 -6.42 14.48 -7.67
C ALA A 49 -7.62 13.52 -7.55
N LEU A 50 -7.91 13.03 -6.35
CA LEU A 50 -9.11 12.23 -6.10
C LEU A 50 -10.36 13.11 -6.26
N ASP A 51 -11.43 12.51 -6.79
CA ASP A 51 -12.77 13.07 -6.73
C ASP A 51 -13.14 13.30 -5.26
N LYS A 52 -13.81 14.42 -5.00
CA LYS A 52 -14.20 14.85 -3.65
C LYS A 52 -15.09 13.84 -2.90
N GLU A 53 -15.80 12.97 -3.61
CA GLU A 53 -16.67 11.95 -3.02
C GLU A 53 -15.95 10.59 -2.88
N ALA A 54 -14.72 10.47 -3.39
CA ALA A 54 -13.94 9.24 -3.32
C ALA A 54 -13.06 9.22 -2.06
N GLY A 55 -13.20 8.16 -1.25
CA GLY A 55 -12.33 7.93 -0.09
C GLY A 55 -10.91 7.50 -0.47
N LEU A 56 -9.98 7.58 0.47
CA LEU A 56 -8.58 7.22 0.32
C LEU A 56 -8.18 6.07 1.24
N LEU A 57 -7.59 5.03 0.67
CA LEU A 57 -6.86 4.01 1.42
C LEU A 57 -5.37 4.11 1.09
N LEU A 58 -4.50 3.99 2.10
CA LEU A 58 -3.05 3.91 1.89
C LEU A 58 -2.50 2.57 2.33
N ALA A 59 -1.66 1.97 1.47
CA ALA A 59 -0.94 0.74 1.76
C ALA A 59 0.17 0.99 2.79
N TYR A 60 0.33 0.08 3.74
CA TYR A 60 1.29 0.21 4.82
C TYR A 60 2.42 -0.83 4.77
N GLU A 61 2.26 -1.92 4.01
CA GLU A 61 3.30 -2.92 3.83
C GLU A 61 4.39 -2.49 2.82
N LYS A 62 5.60 -3.04 2.97
CA LYS A 62 6.61 -3.00 1.90
C LYS A 62 6.15 -3.84 0.70
N THR A 63 6.46 -3.35 -0.50
CA THR A 63 6.10 -4.05 -1.74
C THR A 63 6.93 -5.33 -1.90
N GLY A 64 6.25 -6.44 -2.11
CA GLY A 64 6.87 -7.73 -2.41
C GLY A 64 7.12 -8.59 -1.17
N TYR A 65 7.97 -9.59 -1.33
CA TYR A 65 8.45 -10.44 -0.25
C TYR A 65 9.89 -10.83 -0.56
N ASP A 66 10.66 -11.07 0.48
CA ASP A 66 12.00 -11.65 0.34
C ASP A 66 11.91 -13.00 -0.38
N THR A 67 12.47 -13.09 -1.59
CA THR A 67 12.50 -14.34 -2.35
C THR A 67 13.57 -15.31 -1.86
N SER A 68 14.44 -14.89 -0.95
CA SER A 68 15.46 -15.75 -0.33
C SER A 68 14.90 -16.62 0.80
N SER A 69 13.70 -16.31 1.30
CA SER A 69 13.02 -17.12 2.31
C SER A 69 11.55 -17.39 1.96
N THR A 70 11.05 -18.57 2.32
CA THR A 70 9.62 -18.93 2.16
C THR A 70 8.73 -18.37 3.26
N LYS A 71 9.31 -17.73 4.28
CA LYS A 71 8.60 -17.30 5.49
C LYS A 71 7.59 -16.17 5.21
N ARG A 72 7.92 -15.30 4.25
CA ARG A 72 7.11 -14.13 3.85
C ARG A 72 6.58 -13.36 5.08
N LEU A 73 7.51 -12.98 5.95
CA LEU A 73 7.17 -12.22 7.15
C LEU A 73 6.65 -10.82 6.75
N PRO A 74 5.62 -10.32 7.44
CA PRO A 74 5.09 -8.98 7.20
C PRO A 74 6.11 -7.92 7.61
N ASP A 75 6.18 -6.82 6.85
CA ASP A 75 7.04 -5.69 7.16
C ASP A 75 6.38 -4.38 6.71
N CYS A 76 6.24 -3.43 7.64
CA CYS A 76 5.73 -2.09 7.38
C CYS A 76 6.76 -1.25 6.62
N LEU A 77 6.30 -0.21 5.93
CA LEU A 77 7.19 0.81 5.38
C LEU A 77 7.97 1.51 6.51
N ASP A 78 9.29 1.61 6.38
CA ASP A 78 10.23 1.98 7.47
C ASP A 78 9.94 3.35 8.12
N VAL A 79 9.38 4.29 7.36
CA VAL A 79 9.13 5.67 7.79
C VAL A 79 7.64 5.98 7.90
N TRP A 80 6.78 4.96 8.01
CA TRP A 80 5.34 5.13 8.14
C TRP A 80 4.79 4.51 9.42
N SER A 81 3.67 5.07 9.88
CA SER A 81 2.84 4.56 10.97
C SER A 81 1.37 4.78 10.62
N ALA A 82 0.44 4.10 11.32
CA ALA A 82 -0.99 4.37 11.12
C ALA A 82 -1.33 5.86 11.29
N LYS A 83 -0.70 6.51 12.28
CA LYS A 83 -0.78 7.97 12.48
C LYS A 83 -0.35 8.77 11.25
N ARG A 84 0.82 8.46 10.68
CA ARG A 84 1.33 9.18 9.49
C ARG A 84 0.44 8.95 8.27
N ILE A 85 -0.15 7.76 8.14
CA ILE A 85 -1.13 7.45 7.11
C ILE A 85 -2.39 8.32 7.28
N LYS A 86 -2.92 8.41 8.50
CA LYS A 86 -4.06 9.27 8.83
C LYS A 86 -3.77 10.75 8.56
N GLU A 87 -2.56 11.21 8.90
CA GLU A 87 -2.10 12.58 8.64
C GLU A 87 -2.02 12.91 7.13
N GLN A 88 -1.94 11.92 6.24
CA GLN A 88 -2.08 12.13 4.78
C GLN A 88 -3.54 12.21 4.30
N GLY A 89 -4.51 12.12 5.21
CA GLY A 89 -5.94 12.16 4.89
C GLY A 89 -6.53 10.82 4.44
N ALA A 90 -5.88 9.69 4.77
CA ALA A 90 -6.44 8.38 4.47
C ALA A 90 -7.60 8.03 5.40
N ASP A 91 -8.69 7.51 4.83
CA ASP A 91 -9.84 6.97 5.54
C ASP A 91 -9.57 5.58 6.13
N ALA A 92 -8.60 4.85 5.56
CA ALA A 92 -8.20 3.55 6.07
C ALA A 92 -6.72 3.22 5.82
N VAL A 93 -6.16 2.45 6.75
CA VAL A 93 -4.88 1.77 6.61
C VAL A 93 -5.14 0.41 5.94
N LYS A 94 -4.45 0.14 4.83
CA LYS A 94 -4.45 -1.18 4.20
C LYS A 94 -3.12 -1.87 4.48
N PHE A 95 -3.17 -3.14 4.86
CA PHE A 95 -1.98 -3.98 5.05
C PHE A 95 -2.17 -5.33 4.35
N LEU A 96 -1.17 -5.77 3.56
CA LEU A 96 -1.17 -7.09 2.94
C LEU A 96 -0.38 -8.10 3.77
N LEU A 97 -1.01 -9.23 4.11
CA LEU A 97 -0.39 -10.35 4.78
C LEU A 97 -0.38 -11.60 3.88
N TYR A 98 0.79 -12.19 3.66
CA TYR A 98 0.89 -13.54 3.14
C TYR A 98 0.73 -14.55 4.27
N TYR A 99 -0.36 -15.29 4.27
CA TYR A 99 -0.67 -16.27 5.30
C TYR A 99 -0.88 -17.65 4.67
N ASP A 100 -0.16 -18.63 5.20
CA ASP A 100 -0.33 -20.04 4.87
C ASP A 100 -0.74 -20.74 6.17
N VAL A 101 -1.96 -21.28 6.17
CA VAL A 101 -2.55 -21.88 7.36
C VAL A 101 -1.83 -23.16 7.78
N ASP A 102 -1.11 -23.81 6.85
CA ASP A 102 -0.36 -25.04 7.07
C ASP A 102 1.11 -24.80 7.46
N SER A 103 1.53 -23.53 7.51
CA SER A 103 2.84 -23.15 8.04
C SER A 103 2.96 -23.40 9.55
N SER A 104 4.19 -23.46 10.07
CA SER A 104 4.41 -23.75 11.49
C SER A 104 3.74 -22.74 12.42
N ASP A 105 3.25 -23.23 13.57
CA ASP A 105 2.59 -22.40 14.58
C ASP A 105 3.46 -21.21 15.01
N GLU A 106 4.76 -21.42 15.18
CA GLU A 106 5.70 -20.35 15.55
C GLU A 106 5.73 -19.22 14.50
N LEU A 107 5.77 -19.58 13.21
CA LEU A 107 5.78 -18.59 12.13
C LEU A 107 4.45 -17.84 12.07
N ASN A 108 3.35 -18.57 12.22
CA ASN A 108 2.01 -18.00 12.18
C ASN A 108 1.69 -17.13 13.40
N GLN A 109 2.22 -17.46 14.58
CA GLN A 109 2.15 -16.61 15.78
C GLN A 109 2.89 -15.29 15.59
N GLN A 110 4.06 -15.29 14.96
CA GLN A 110 4.76 -14.04 14.64
C GLN A 110 3.93 -13.13 13.72
N LYS A 111 3.27 -13.72 12.70
CA LYS A 111 2.38 -12.99 11.79
C LYS A 111 1.15 -12.43 12.52
N GLN A 112 0.51 -13.23 13.36
CA GLN A 112 -0.65 -12.82 14.15
C GLN A 112 -0.30 -11.65 15.09
N ALA A 113 0.77 -11.79 15.88
CA ALA A 113 1.25 -10.73 16.77
C ALA A 113 1.60 -9.44 16.02
N TYR A 114 2.06 -9.55 14.76
CA TYR A 114 2.31 -8.37 13.93
C TYR A 114 1.01 -7.66 13.54
N ILE A 115 -0.01 -8.41 13.11
CA ILE A 115 -1.33 -7.83 12.76
C ILE A 115 -2.06 -7.29 13.98
N GLU A 116 -1.91 -7.90 15.15
CA GLU A 116 -2.44 -7.35 16.41
C GLU A 116 -1.90 -5.95 16.71
N ARG A 117 -0.60 -5.72 16.45
CA ARG A 117 0.03 -4.40 16.61
C ARG A 117 -0.52 -3.40 15.62
N VAL A 118 -0.58 -3.75 14.33
CA VAL A 118 -1.15 -2.88 13.29
C VAL A 118 -2.62 -2.55 13.59
N GLY A 119 -3.40 -3.53 14.04
CA GLY A 119 -4.79 -3.32 14.46
C GLY A 119 -4.89 -2.40 15.67
N SER A 120 -4.00 -2.55 16.66
CA SER A 120 -3.95 -1.67 17.83
C SER A 120 -3.57 -0.24 17.47
N GLU A 121 -2.64 -0.05 16.53
CA GLU A 121 -2.30 1.28 16.00
C GLU A 121 -3.52 1.93 15.32
N CYS A 122 -4.28 1.19 14.52
CA CYS A 122 -5.47 1.71 13.84
C CYS A 122 -6.62 2.06 14.80
N VAL A 123 -6.73 1.37 15.94
CA VAL A 123 -7.71 1.71 17.00
C VAL A 123 -7.29 2.98 17.75
N ALA A 124 -5.99 3.20 17.93
CA ALA A 124 -5.46 4.32 18.69
C ALA A 124 -5.54 5.65 17.94
N GLU A 125 -5.47 5.62 16.60
CA GLU A 125 -5.36 6.82 15.76
C GLU A 125 -6.70 7.30 15.19
#